data_AF-A0A7L4RGN3-F1
#
_entry.id   AF-A0A7L4RGN3-F1
#
_cell.length_a   1.000
_cell.length_b   1.000
_cell.length_c   1.000
_cell.angle_alpha   90.00
_cell.angle_beta   90.00
_cell.angle_gamma   90.00
#
_symmetry.space_group_name_H-M   'P 1'
#
loop_
_entity.id
_entity.type
_entity.pdbx_description
1 polymer ?
#
loop_
_entity_poly.entity_id
_entity_poly.type
_entity_poly.pdbx_seq_one_letter_code
_entity_poly.pdbx_strand_id
1 'polypeptide(L)'
;GMAADLFESYVVTIIAAMLLGATVLSAYGLQAVELPLWIGAVGAIAAIVGSYAVKLDRDRKIMKALYKGVFATALLAIVGFYFLMSGNLNLFAACVVGVVASVLIVFVTDYYTAKENAPVKEVATAAKTGAGTNLISGMAVGLQSTAPLMLIVVAAIALSYNFGGLYGIALSAAAMLSLTAIIITLDAYGPITDNAGGIAEMSGMPSKVRDVTDALDAVGNTTKATTKGFAIAGAALGALALFAAFADVAKLPVVNLLDASVVIGLLIGAMLPFIFSSFLMKAVGKAAFAIVEEVRWQFKHIKGLMAGKAKPDYAKCVEISTGAALGELLVPGLIAVLSPLVVGVLFGAAALAGLLAGVIASGFLLAVFMANTGATWDNAKKYIEGGEFGGKGSEAHKAAVVGDTVGDPFKDTAGPALNSLIKVVNTVALVFAPALLAFALNLV
;
A
#
# COMPACT_ATOMS: atom_id res chain seq x y z
N GLY A 1 8.76 3.94 -7.16
CA GLY A 1 7.40 3.43 -6.96
C GLY A 1 6.84 3.92 -5.65
N MET A 2 7.07 3.19 -4.56
CA MET A 2 6.50 3.45 -3.22
C MET A 2 6.54 4.92 -2.75
N ALA A 3 7.69 5.60 -2.84
CA ALA A 3 7.79 7.00 -2.40
C ALA A 3 6.86 7.94 -3.19
N ALA A 4 6.69 7.71 -4.50
CA ALA A 4 5.76 8.47 -5.32
C ALA A 4 4.30 8.14 -4.98
N ASP A 5 4.01 6.88 -4.66
CA ASP A 5 2.67 6.44 -4.23
C ASP A 5 2.26 7.10 -2.91
N LEU A 6 3.15 7.12 -1.92
CA LEU A 6 2.88 7.81 -0.64
C LEU A 6 2.86 9.33 -0.78
N PHE A 7 3.70 9.91 -1.64
CA PHE A 7 3.65 11.33 -1.96
C PHE A 7 2.30 11.71 -2.57
N GLU A 8 1.82 10.95 -3.55
CA GLU A 8 0.49 11.14 -4.13
C GLU A 8 -0.61 11.01 -3.06
N SER A 9 -0.57 9.96 -2.22
CA SER A 9 -1.53 9.81 -1.12
C SER A 9 -1.57 11.03 -0.22
N TYR A 10 -0.39 11.54 0.15
CA TYR A 10 -0.25 12.73 1.00
C TYR A 10 -0.86 13.98 0.36
N VAL A 11 -0.45 14.29 -0.87
CA VAL A 11 -0.91 15.50 -1.58
C VAL A 11 -2.41 15.45 -1.86
N VAL A 12 -2.90 14.35 -2.41
CA VAL A 12 -4.30 14.21 -2.81
C VAL A 12 -5.23 14.25 -1.60
N THR A 13 -4.83 13.62 -0.47
CA THR A 13 -5.63 13.66 0.76
C THR A 13 -5.67 15.04 1.39
N ILE A 14 -4.54 15.76 1.39
CA ILE A 14 -4.51 17.16 1.84
C ILE A 14 -5.44 17.99 0.98
N ILE A 15 -5.36 17.91 -0.36
CA ILE A 15 -6.24 18.65 -1.26
C ILE A 15 -7.71 18.31 -1.01
N ALA A 16 -8.06 17.04 -0.84
CA ALA A 16 -9.42 16.61 -0.52
C ALA A 16 -9.91 17.23 0.80
N ALA A 17 -9.06 17.23 1.84
CA ALA A 17 -9.37 17.85 3.11
C ALA A 17 -9.52 19.37 3.01
N MET A 18 -8.71 20.04 2.17
CA MET A 18 -8.83 21.48 1.91
C MET A 18 -10.15 21.81 1.20
N LEU A 19 -10.56 21.00 0.21
CA LEU A 19 -11.83 21.15 -0.50
C LEU A 19 -13.02 20.99 0.45
N LEU A 20 -13.00 19.97 1.32
CA LEU A 20 -14.02 19.81 2.36
C LEU A 20 -13.94 20.90 3.44
N GLY A 21 -12.76 21.45 3.71
CA GLY A 21 -12.58 22.62 4.55
C GLY A 21 -13.30 23.85 3.99
N ALA A 22 -13.36 23.98 2.66
CA ALA A 22 -14.07 25.06 1.98
C ALA A 22 -15.60 24.97 2.16
N THR A 23 -16.16 23.78 2.38
CA THR A 23 -17.60 23.60 2.61
C THR A 23 -18.02 23.95 4.03
N VAL A 24 -17.07 24.05 4.97
CA VAL A 24 -17.31 24.36 6.40
C VAL A 24 -16.76 25.73 6.82
N LEU A 25 -16.51 26.63 5.85
CA LEU A 25 -16.05 28.00 6.09
C LEU A 25 -16.97 28.79 7.03
N SER A 26 -18.28 28.56 6.96
CA SER A 26 -19.25 29.22 7.85
C SER A 26 -19.07 28.86 9.32
N ALA A 27 -18.52 27.67 9.61
CA ALA A 27 -18.29 27.19 10.97
C ALA A 27 -16.88 27.53 11.49
N TYR A 28 -15.86 27.51 10.61
CA TYR A 28 -14.45 27.55 11.02
C TYR A 28 -13.61 28.62 10.32
N GLY A 29 -14.18 29.38 9.37
CA GLY A 29 -13.46 30.37 8.57
C GLY A 29 -12.39 29.77 7.65
N LEU A 30 -11.56 30.64 7.07
CA LEU A 30 -10.48 30.24 6.15
C LEU A 30 -9.47 29.26 6.77
N GLN A 31 -9.38 29.23 8.11
CA GLN A 31 -8.53 28.30 8.84
C GLN A 31 -8.85 26.84 8.54
N ALA A 32 -10.10 26.49 8.20
CA ALA A 32 -10.45 25.12 7.80
C ALA A 32 -9.78 24.70 6.48
N VAL A 33 -9.55 25.62 5.55
CA VAL A 33 -8.86 25.30 4.30
C VAL A 33 -7.35 25.14 4.56
N GLU A 34 -6.77 25.89 5.48
CA GLU A 34 -5.34 25.84 5.78
C GLU A 34 -4.95 24.70 6.75
N LEU A 35 -5.88 24.24 7.59
CA LEU A 35 -5.62 23.29 8.66
C LEU A 35 -4.95 21.98 8.20
N PRO A 36 -5.34 21.33 7.08
CA PRO A 36 -4.66 20.13 6.60
C PRO A 36 -3.17 20.34 6.28
N LEU A 37 -2.77 21.53 5.82
CA LEU A 37 -1.37 21.86 5.56
C LEU A 37 -0.58 21.95 6.87
N TRP A 38 -1.18 22.56 7.90
CA TRP A 38 -0.57 22.65 9.22
C TRP A 38 -0.46 21.29 9.92
N ILE A 39 -1.45 20.41 9.75
CA ILE A 39 -1.37 19.00 10.19
C ILE A 39 -0.15 18.33 9.54
N GLY A 40 0.02 18.54 8.24
CA GLY A 40 1.19 18.07 7.50
C GLY A 40 2.51 18.59 8.05
N ALA A 41 2.61 19.90 8.32
CA ALA A 41 3.80 20.55 8.86
C ALA A 41 4.15 20.04 10.27
N VAL A 42 3.16 19.91 11.15
CA VAL A 42 3.34 19.32 12.49
C VAL A 42 3.84 17.89 12.39
N GLY A 43 3.26 17.08 11.49
CA GLY A 43 3.72 15.71 11.23
C GLY A 43 5.17 15.63 10.76
N ALA A 44 5.59 16.51 9.85
CA ALA A 44 6.97 16.58 9.38
C ALA A 44 7.95 16.92 10.51
N ILE A 45 7.64 17.92 11.33
CA ILE A 45 8.45 18.29 12.51
C ILE A 45 8.51 17.14 13.50
N ALA A 46 7.36 16.50 13.78
CA ALA A 46 7.27 15.35 14.67
C ALA A 46 8.13 14.18 14.17
N ALA A 47 8.19 13.94 12.86
CA ALA A 47 9.02 12.89 12.27
C ALA A 47 10.51 13.21 12.37
N ILE A 48 10.92 14.46 12.16
CA ILE A 48 12.31 14.90 12.34
C ILE A 48 12.75 14.65 13.79
N VAL A 49 11.96 15.13 14.76
CA VAL A 49 12.28 14.96 16.18
C VAL A 49 12.19 13.50 16.61
N GLY A 50 11.16 12.78 16.16
CA GLY A 50 10.93 11.37 16.46
C GLY A 50 12.02 10.45 15.91
N SER A 51 12.66 10.81 14.79
CA SER A 51 13.78 10.04 14.22
C SER A 51 14.96 9.89 15.18
N TYR A 52 15.22 10.88 16.05
CA TYR A 52 16.27 10.80 17.08
C TYR A 52 15.99 9.75 18.15
N ALA A 53 14.75 9.25 18.27
CA ALA A 53 14.38 8.16 19.17
C ALA A 53 14.74 6.78 18.60
N VAL A 54 15.10 6.67 17.32
CA VAL A 54 15.53 5.43 16.67
C VAL A 54 16.96 5.10 17.13
N LYS A 55 17.08 4.44 18.27
CA LYS A 55 18.34 3.98 18.85
C LYS A 55 18.29 2.50 19.18
N LEU A 56 19.35 1.78 18.81
CA LEU A 56 19.49 0.37 19.11
C LEU A 56 19.79 0.19 20.60
N ASP A 57 18.92 -0.52 21.31
CA ASP A 57 19.10 -0.87 22.72
C ASP A 57 20.10 -2.04 22.88
N ARG A 58 20.42 -2.37 24.14
CA ARG A 58 21.29 -3.52 24.50
C ARG A 58 20.76 -4.87 24.00
N ASP A 59 19.45 -5.01 23.79
CA ASP A 59 18.82 -6.23 23.26
C ASP A 59 19.04 -6.42 21.74
N ARG A 60 19.64 -5.43 21.05
CA ARG A 60 19.95 -5.42 19.62
C ARG A 60 18.75 -5.73 18.71
N LYS A 61 17.52 -5.48 19.17
CA LYS A 61 16.30 -5.69 18.38
C LYS A 61 16.03 -4.48 17.48
N ILE A 62 16.32 -4.63 16.19
CA ILE A 62 16.20 -3.54 15.20
C ILE A 62 14.75 -3.07 15.03
N MET A 63 13.79 -3.99 14.86
CA MET A 63 12.36 -3.64 14.72
C MET A 63 11.84 -2.79 15.90
N LYS A 64 12.27 -3.12 17.12
CA LYS A 64 11.89 -2.38 18.32
C LYS A 64 12.41 -0.93 18.26
N ALA A 65 13.63 -0.72 17.78
CA ALA A 65 14.20 0.62 17.60
C ALA A 65 13.42 1.44 16.54
N LEU A 66 13.03 0.81 15.44
CA LEU A 66 12.23 1.46 14.39
C LEU A 66 10.83 1.84 14.91
N TYR A 67 10.15 0.92 15.62
CA TYR A 67 8.84 1.21 16.20
C TYR A 67 8.89 2.29 17.28
N LYS A 68 9.96 2.39 18.08
CA LYS A 68 10.14 3.54 18.99
C LYS A 68 10.10 4.88 18.25
N GLY A 69 10.73 4.97 17.07
CA GLY A 69 10.69 6.16 16.23
C GLY A 69 9.28 6.49 15.73
N VAL A 70 8.53 5.48 15.29
CA VAL A 70 7.12 5.63 14.87
C VAL A 70 6.26 6.11 16.03
N PHE A 71 6.37 5.48 17.20
CA PHE A 71 5.62 5.88 18.40
C PHE A 71 5.97 7.27 18.90
N ALA A 72 7.25 7.63 18.92
CA ALA A 72 7.69 8.96 19.29
C ALA A 72 7.11 10.01 18.33
N THR A 73 7.18 9.74 17.03
CA THR A 73 6.59 10.59 15.99
C THR A 73 5.08 10.75 16.18
N ALA A 74 4.35 9.65 16.39
CA ALA A 74 2.91 9.66 16.59
C ALA A 74 2.51 10.46 17.84
N LEU A 75 3.21 10.27 18.96
CA LEU A 75 2.94 11.00 20.20
C LEU A 75 3.20 12.50 20.05
N LEU A 76 4.33 12.86 19.43
CA LEU A 76 4.67 14.27 19.15
C LEU A 76 3.67 14.92 18.20
N ALA A 77 3.21 14.20 17.18
CA ALA A 77 2.17 14.67 16.28
C ALA A 77 0.85 14.92 17.02
N ILE A 78 0.40 14.00 17.88
CA ILE A 78 -0.80 14.19 18.72
C ILE A 78 -0.67 15.43 19.60
N VAL A 79 0.47 15.61 20.27
CA VAL A 79 0.71 16.81 21.10
C VAL A 79 0.66 18.07 20.24
N GLY A 80 1.29 18.07 19.07
CA GLY A 80 1.24 19.19 18.13
C GLY A 80 -0.18 19.50 17.64
N PHE A 81 -0.98 18.47 17.35
CA PHE A 81 -2.38 18.63 16.94
C PHE A 81 -3.25 19.23 18.05
N TYR A 82 -2.99 18.88 19.31
CA TYR A 82 -3.72 19.46 20.44
C TYR A 82 -3.56 20.99 20.47
N PHE A 83 -2.33 21.48 20.31
CA PHE A 83 -2.07 22.93 20.25
C PHE A 83 -2.60 23.56 18.97
N LEU A 84 -2.48 22.87 17.82
CA LEU A 84 -2.97 23.36 16.54
C LEU A 84 -4.49 23.59 16.54
N MET A 85 -5.25 22.70 17.17
CA MET A 85 -6.71 22.75 17.20
C MET A 85 -7.27 23.83 18.14
N SER A 86 -6.42 24.52 18.90
CA SER A 86 -6.78 25.70 19.70
C SER A 86 -8.05 25.54 20.56
N GLY A 87 -8.27 24.36 21.13
CA GLY A 87 -9.43 24.03 21.97
C GLY A 87 -10.61 23.36 21.26
N ASN A 88 -10.57 23.17 19.94
CA ASN A 88 -11.56 22.36 19.23
C ASN A 88 -11.30 20.86 19.45
N LEU A 89 -11.82 20.35 20.56
CA LEU A 89 -11.62 18.96 20.99
C LEU A 89 -12.19 17.93 20.02
N ASN A 90 -13.21 18.29 19.24
CA ASN A 90 -13.81 17.40 18.26
C ASN A 90 -12.87 17.18 17.07
N LEU A 91 -12.38 18.25 16.43
CA LEU A 91 -11.44 18.11 15.31
C LEU A 91 -10.10 17.52 15.77
N PHE A 92 -9.68 17.82 17.01
CA PHE A 92 -8.55 17.14 17.64
C PHE A 92 -8.78 15.63 17.75
N ALA A 93 -9.93 15.20 18.29
CA ALA A 93 -10.28 13.79 18.40
C ALA A 93 -10.30 13.09 17.04
N ALA A 94 -10.81 13.75 15.99
CA ALA A 94 -10.76 13.22 14.62
C ALA A 94 -9.32 12.96 14.14
N CYS A 95 -8.38 13.87 14.42
CA CYS A 95 -6.97 13.67 14.07
C CYS A 95 -6.31 12.54 14.88
N VAL A 96 -6.63 12.45 16.19
CA VAL A 96 -6.17 11.35 17.04
C VAL A 96 -6.65 10.00 16.51
N VAL A 97 -7.91 9.91 16.05
CA VAL A 97 -8.45 8.70 15.43
C VAL A 97 -7.59 8.26 14.24
N GLY A 98 -7.19 9.19 13.36
CA GLY A 98 -6.32 8.89 12.22
C GLY A 98 -4.94 8.35 12.62
N VAL A 99 -4.30 9.00 13.61
CA VAL A 99 -3.00 8.56 14.14
C VAL A 99 -3.11 7.17 14.80
N VAL A 100 -4.13 6.94 15.61
CA VAL A 100 -4.37 5.66 16.27
C VAL A 100 -4.66 4.56 15.25
N ALA A 101 -5.51 4.83 14.25
CA ALA A 101 -5.80 3.90 13.17
C ALA A 101 -4.51 3.49 12.43
N SER A 102 -3.64 4.45 12.12
CA SER A 102 -2.33 4.20 11.48
C SER A 102 -1.48 3.20 12.26
N VAL A 103 -1.38 3.40 13.57
CA VAL A 103 -0.62 2.53 14.46
C VAL A 103 -1.24 1.13 14.51
N LEU A 104 -2.57 1.03 14.65
CA LEU A 104 -3.28 -0.25 14.65
C LEU A 104 -3.10 -1.02 13.34
N ILE A 105 -3.16 -0.35 12.19
CA ILE A 105 -2.94 -0.95 10.87
C ILE A 105 -1.54 -1.56 10.77
N VAL A 106 -0.51 -0.84 11.25
CA VAL A 106 0.87 -1.35 11.30
C VAL A 106 0.94 -2.62 12.15
N PHE A 107 0.35 -2.60 13.36
CA PHE A 107 0.34 -3.77 14.25
C PHE A 107 -0.40 -4.99 13.69
N VAL A 108 -1.58 -4.77 13.12
CA VAL A 108 -2.36 -5.87 12.52
C VAL A 108 -1.61 -6.43 11.31
N THR A 109 -1.02 -5.58 10.47
CA THR A 109 -0.23 -6.04 9.32
C THR A 109 0.97 -6.86 9.79
N ASP A 110 1.73 -6.38 10.79
CA ASP A 110 2.84 -7.10 11.41
C ASP A 110 2.42 -8.48 11.96
N TYR A 111 1.24 -8.57 12.59
CA TYR A 111 0.69 -9.84 13.08
C TYR A 111 0.55 -10.89 11.97
N TYR A 112 0.06 -10.49 10.79
CA TYR A 112 -0.17 -11.39 9.66
C TYR A 112 1.10 -11.68 8.85
N THR A 113 2.08 -10.78 8.85
CA THR A 113 3.24 -10.88 7.97
C THR A 113 4.54 -11.25 8.67
N ALA A 114 4.71 -10.99 9.97
CA ALA A 114 5.98 -11.27 10.65
C ALA A 114 6.17 -12.78 10.95
N LYS A 115 7.40 -13.26 10.75
CA LYS A 115 7.78 -14.69 10.86
C LYS A 115 7.60 -15.29 12.26
N GLU A 116 7.60 -14.44 13.29
CA GLU A 116 7.43 -14.85 14.68
C GLU A 116 5.97 -15.24 14.99
N ASN A 117 5.03 -14.75 14.20
CA ASN A 117 3.60 -14.84 14.47
C ASN A 117 2.98 -16.11 13.88
N ALA A 118 1.82 -16.50 14.43
CA ALA A 118 1.13 -17.73 14.08
C ALA A 118 0.75 -17.83 12.59
N PRO A 119 0.25 -16.78 11.90
CA PRO A 119 -0.17 -16.89 10.51
C PRO A 119 0.96 -17.32 9.56
N VAL A 120 2.16 -16.76 9.72
CA VAL A 120 3.31 -17.13 8.89
C VAL A 120 3.80 -18.55 9.19
N LYS A 121 3.80 -18.94 10.48
CA LYS A 121 4.18 -20.29 10.90
C LYS A 121 3.21 -21.35 10.37
N GLU A 122 1.93 -21.03 10.27
CA GLU A 122 0.93 -21.90 9.64
C GLU A 122 1.28 -22.15 8.16
N VAL A 123 1.53 -21.08 7.41
CA VAL A 123 1.89 -21.16 5.98
C VAL A 123 3.21 -21.91 5.77
N ALA A 124 4.20 -21.69 6.63
CA ALA A 124 5.46 -22.42 6.60
C ALA A 124 5.26 -23.92 6.93
N THR A 125 4.39 -24.24 7.89
CA THR A 125 4.06 -25.63 8.24
C THR A 125 3.34 -26.32 7.08
N ALA A 126 2.45 -25.62 6.39
CA ALA A 126 1.75 -26.15 5.21
C ALA A 126 2.74 -26.55 4.10
N ALA A 127 3.85 -25.84 3.94
CA ALA A 127 4.88 -26.15 2.95
C ALA A 127 5.49 -27.56 3.10
N LYS A 128 5.43 -28.18 4.29
CA LYS A 128 5.86 -29.57 4.50
C LYS A 128 5.10 -30.58 3.64
N THR A 129 3.89 -30.23 3.22
CA THR A 129 3.02 -31.09 2.40
C THR A 129 3.03 -30.71 0.92
N GLY A 130 3.83 -29.70 0.53
CA GLY A 130 4.04 -29.28 -0.86
C GLY A 130 3.57 -27.85 -1.16
N ALA A 131 3.78 -27.42 -2.40
CA ALA A 131 3.46 -26.06 -2.84
C ALA A 131 1.95 -25.76 -2.85
N GLY A 132 1.10 -26.74 -3.18
CA GLY A 132 -0.35 -26.54 -3.27
C GLY A 132 -0.97 -26.12 -1.93
N THR A 133 -0.64 -26.81 -0.85
CA THR A 133 -1.11 -26.48 0.51
C THR A 133 -0.50 -25.18 1.04
N ASN A 134 0.76 -24.89 0.70
CA ASN A 134 1.39 -23.61 1.00
C ASN A 134 0.65 -22.43 0.33
N LEU A 135 0.27 -22.57 -0.94
CA LEU A 135 -0.51 -21.57 -1.66
C LEU A 135 -1.91 -21.40 -1.06
N ILE A 136 -2.61 -22.50 -0.78
CA ILE A 136 -3.94 -22.44 -0.16
C ILE A 136 -3.89 -21.73 1.20
N SER A 137 -2.93 -22.09 2.06
CA SER A 137 -2.78 -21.48 3.38
C SER A 137 -2.44 -19.99 3.29
N GLY A 138 -1.51 -19.59 2.41
CA GLY A 138 -1.16 -18.16 2.26
C GLY A 138 -2.30 -17.31 1.70
N MET A 139 -3.11 -17.84 0.77
CA MET A 139 -4.32 -17.16 0.31
C MET A 139 -5.36 -17.05 1.43
N ALA A 140 -5.57 -18.11 2.21
CA ALA A 140 -6.50 -18.10 3.34
C ALA A 140 -6.11 -17.06 4.39
N VAL A 141 -4.82 -17.00 4.75
CA VAL A 141 -4.29 -16.02 5.71
C VAL A 141 -4.47 -14.58 5.20
N GLY A 142 -4.18 -14.31 3.92
CA GLY A 142 -4.39 -12.97 3.37
C GLY A 142 -5.86 -12.57 3.31
N LEU A 143 -6.77 -13.50 2.96
CA LEU A 143 -8.22 -13.25 3.00
C LEU A 143 -8.66 -12.89 4.42
N GLN A 144 -8.21 -13.64 5.43
CA GLN A 144 -8.50 -13.35 6.84
C GLN A 144 -7.96 -11.98 7.27
N SER A 145 -6.78 -11.58 6.78
CA SER A 145 -6.16 -10.30 7.14
C SER A 145 -6.97 -9.07 6.71
N THR A 146 -7.85 -9.22 5.72
CA THR A 146 -8.71 -8.12 5.24
C THR A 146 -9.73 -7.66 6.28
N ALA A 147 -10.25 -8.58 7.11
CA ALA A 147 -11.31 -8.29 8.07
C ALA A 147 -10.89 -7.31 9.18
N PRO A 148 -9.81 -7.56 9.95
CA PRO A 148 -9.41 -6.62 11.01
C PRO A 148 -8.96 -5.26 10.44
N LEU A 149 -8.31 -5.25 9.27
CA LEU A 149 -7.89 -4.00 8.63
C LEU A 149 -9.09 -3.18 8.14
N MET A 150 -10.11 -3.80 7.55
CA MET A 150 -11.35 -3.14 7.19
C MET A 150 -12.09 -2.60 8.43
N LEU A 151 -12.16 -3.37 9.51
CA LEU A 151 -12.82 -2.92 10.75
C LEU A 151 -12.14 -1.69 11.36
N ILE A 152 -10.80 -1.59 11.29
CA ILE A 152 -10.07 -0.39 11.72
C ILE A 152 -10.48 0.82 10.87
N VAL A 153 -10.55 0.67 9.55
CA VAL A 153 -10.98 1.75 8.63
C VAL A 153 -12.43 2.16 8.92
N VAL A 154 -13.34 1.19 9.08
CA VAL A 154 -14.76 1.46 9.42
C VAL A 154 -14.88 2.19 10.75
N ALA A 155 -14.15 1.77 11.79
CA ALA A 155 -14.14 2.43 13.08
C ALA A 155 -13.57 3.86 12.98
N ALA A 156 -12.49 4.04 12.21
CA ALA A 156 -11.90 5.35 11.98
C ALA A 156 -12.89 6.30 11.28
N ILE A 157 -13.62 5.83 10.27
CA ILE A 157 -14.67 6.58 9.58
C ILE A 157 -15.80 6.95 10.55
N ALA A 158 -16.36 5.97 11.26
CA ALA A 158 -17.49 6.20 12.15
C ALA A 158 -17.15 7.18 13.28
N LEU A 159 -15.99 7.03 13.92
CA LEU A 159 -15.55 7.91 15.01
C LEU A 159 -15.25 9.32 14.50
N SER A 160 -14.47 9.45 13.41
CA SER A 160 -14.12 10.75 12.86
C SER A 160 -15.32 11.52 12.31
N TYR A 161 -16.30 10.81 11.71
CA TYR A 161 -17.56 11.40 11.28
C TYR A 161 -18.36 11.96 12.46
N ASN A 162 -18.44 11.25 13.58
CA ASN A 162 -19.12 11.73 14.78
C ASN A 162 -18.48 13.00 15.36
N PHE A 163 -17.17 13.18 15.18
CA PHE A 163 -16.48 14.36 15.68
C PHE A 163 -16.54 15.56 14.71
N GLY A 164 -16.48 15.36 13.39
CA GLY A 164 -16.36 16.47 12.44
C GLY A 164 -17.08 16.27 11.11
N GLY A 165 -18.01 15.32 11.02
CA GLY A 165 -18.67 14.96 9.77
C GLY A 165 -17.68 14.53 8.69
N LEU A 166 -17.98 14.86 7.42
CA LEU A 166 -17.10 14.57 6.28
C LEU A 166 -15.73 15.25 6.42
N TYR A 167 -15.69 16.45 7.00
CA TYR A 167 -14.43 17.15 7.25
C TYR A 167 -13.60 16.44 8.33
N GLY A 168 -14.24 15.89 9.36
CA GLY A 168 -13.60 15.05 10.38
C GLY A 168 -12.95 13.80 9.80
N ILE A 169 -13.61 13.12 8.86
CA ILE A 169 -13.01 11.99 8.10
C ILE A 169 -11.77 12.45 7.35
N ALA A 170 -11.85 13.59 6.66
CA ALA A 170 -10.73 14.13 5.88
C ALA A 170 -9.55 14.54 6.77
N LEU A 171 -9.80 15.12 7.94
CA LEU A 171 -8.77 15.44 8.93
C LEU A 171 -8.15 14.18 9.54
N SER A 172 -8.94 13.14 9.80
CA SER A 172 -8.44 11.83 10.22
C SER A 172 -7.49 11.23 9.17
N ALA A 173 -7.87 11.28 7.88
CA ALA A 173 -7.02 10.85 6.78
C ALA A 173 -5.73 11.67 6.68
N ALA A 174 -5.83 13.01 6.80
CA ALA A 174 -4.67 13.91 6.79
C ALA A 174 -3.73 13.66 7.98
N ALA A 175 -4.28 13.43 9.18
CA ALA A 175 -3.51 13.13 10.39
C ALA A 175 -2.84 11.74 10.34
N MET A 176 -3.49 10.75 9.72
CA MET A 176 -2.86 9.47 9.41
C MET A 176 -1.63 9.69 8.52
N LEU A 177 -1.80 10.43 7.42
CA LEU A 177 -0.73 10.68 6.45
C LEU A 177 0.32 11.69 6.93
N SER A 178 0.09 12.41 8.04
CA SER A 178 1.13 13.26 8.64
C SER A 178 2.34 12.44 9.13
N LEU A 179 2.16 11.13 9.38
CA LEU A 179 3.21 10.20 9.76
C LEU A 179 4.01 9.67 8.56
N THR A 180 3.67 10.07 7.33
CA THR A 180 4.27 9.54 6.09
C THR A 180 5.80 9.64 6.09
N ALA A 181 6.39 10.70 6.62
CA ALA A 181 7.84 10.88 6.64
C ALA A 181 8.57 9.76 7.43
N ILE A 182 8.08 9.40 8.62
CA ILE A 182 8.69 8.31 9.39
C ILE A 182 8.39 6.95 8.74
N ILE A 183 7.20 6.77 8.18
CA ILE A 183 6.82 5.53 7.47
C ILE A 183 7.70 5.31 6.22
N ILE A 184 7.92 6.33 5.39
CA ILE A 184 8.84 6.25 4.25
C ILE A 184 10.26 5.91 4.70
N THR A 185 10.70 6.42 5.85
CA THR A 185 12.02 6.09 6.41
C THR A 185 12.12 4.59 6.72
N LEU A 186 11.07 3.99 7.30
CA LEU A 186 11.00 2.55 7.57
C LEU A 186 10.93 1.74 6.26
N ASP A 187 10.18 2.21 5.27
CA ASP A 187 10.10 1.51 3.99
C ASP A 187 11.44 1.53 3.25
N ALA A 188 12.06 2.71 3.13
CA ALA A 188 13.35 2.89 2.45
C ALA A 188 14.49 2.12 3.11
N TYR A 189 14.41 1.86 4.42
CA TYR A 189 15.36 1.01 5.13
C TYR A 189 15.49 -0.38 4.47
N GLY A 190 14.37 -0.99 4.06
CA GLY A 190 14.35 -2.35 3.50
C GLY A 190 15.13 -2.49 2.18
N PRO A 191 14.83 -1.72 1.12
CA PRO A 191 15.59 -1.77 -0.13
C PRO A 191 17.08 -1.39 0.03
N ILE A 192 17.42 -0.54 1.00
CA ILE A 192 18.82 -0.21 1.28
C ILE A 192 19.56 -1.43 1.84
N THR A 193 18.96 -2.14 2.80
CA THR A 193 19.59 -3.31 3.43
C THR A 193 19.65 -4.52 2.50
N ASP A 194 18.63 -4.69 1.66
CA ASP A 194 18.59 -5.70 0.59
C ASP A 194 19.74 -5.49 -0.43
N ASN A 195 19.89 -4.26 -0.95
CA ASN A 195 21.01 -3.91 -1.84
C ASN A 195 22.38 -4.08 -1.17
N ALA A 196 22.51 -3.71 0.11
CA ALA A 196 23.74 -3.92 0.85
C ALA A 196 24.11 -5.41 0.94
N GLY A 197 23.13 -6.28 1.16
CA GLY A 197 23.33 -7.73 1.12
C GLY A 197 23.75 -8.22 -0.26
N GLY A 198 23.06 -7.77 -1.32
CA GLY A 198 23.39 -8.13 -2.70
C GLY A 198 24.83 -7.71 -3.08
N ILE A 199 25.24 -6.50 -2.70
CA ILE A 199 26.61 -6.00 -2.92
C ILE A 199 27.63 -6.84 -2.15
N ALA A 200 27.34 -7.21 -0.89
CA ALA A 200 28.23 -8.04 -0.08
C ALA A 200 28.48 -9.41 -0.73
N GLU A 201 27.42 -10.04 -1.24
CA GLU A 201 27.50 -11.33 -1.94
C GLU A 201 28.28 -11.19 -3.26
N MET A 202 27.90 -10.22 -4.11
CA MET A 202 28.54 -10.01 -5.43
C MET A 202 30.02 -9.59 -5.31
N SER A 203 30.42 -8.99 -4.19
CA SER A 203 31.80 -8.58 -3.94
C SER A 203 32.64 -9.66 -3.25
N GLY A 204 32.07 -10.83 -2.95
CA GLY A 204 32.76 -11.93 -2.26
C GLY A 204 33.22 -11.57 -0.85
N MET A 205 32.46 -10.72 -0.14
CA MET A 205 32.80 -10.33 1.22
C MET A 205 32.70 -11.51 2.20
N PRO A 206 33.39 -11.47 3.35
CA PRO A 206 33.30 -12.55 4.34
C PRO A 206 31.85 -12.82 4.78
N SER A 207 31.53 -14.08 5.07
CA SER A 207 30.17 -14.51 5.49
C SER A 207 29.60 -13.71 6.65
N LYS A 208 30.46 -13.26 7.58
CA LYS A 208 30.05 -12.40 8.71
C LYS A 208 29.39 -11.08 8.28
N VAL A 209 29.77 -10.52 7.13
CA VAL A 209 29.12 -9.32 6.57
C VAL A 209 27.72 -9.69 6.08
N ARG A 210 27.60 -10.83 5.40
CA ARG A 210 26.32 -11.36 4.91
C ARG A 210 25.36 -11.66 6.05
N ASP A 211 25.84 -12.25 7.16
CA ASP A 211 25.04 -12.52 8.36
C ASP A 211 24.43 -11.23 8.95
N VAL A 212 25.19 -10.13 8.93
CA VAL A 212 24.69 -8.83 9.38
C VAL A 212 23.66 -8.27 8.41
N THR A 213 23.94 -8.29 7.10
CA THR A 213 22.98 -7.78 6.10
C THR A 213 21.71 -8.61 6.03
N ASP A 214 21.78 -9.93 6.19
CA ASP A 214 20.61 -10.81 6.23
C ASP A 214 19.71 -10.51 7.44
N ALA A 215 20.31 -10.19 8.60
CA ALA A 215 19.56 -9.76 9.77
C ALA A 215 18.86 -8.39 9.55
N LEU A 216 19.52 -7.47 8.84
CA LEU A 216 18.95 -6.16 8.47
C LEU A 216 17.85 -6.29 7.39
N ASP A 217 18.03 -7.17 6.40
CA ASP A 217 17.05 -7.45 5.33
C ASP A 217 15.78 -8.10 5.89
N ALA A 218 15.92 -9.04 6.84
CA ALA A 218 14.78 -9.67 7.49
C ALA A 218 13.86 -8.66 8.18
N VAL A 219 14.43 -7.61 8.78
CA VAL A 219 13.69 -6.47 9.35
C VAL A 219 13.06 -5.63 8.23
N GLY A 220 13.83 -5.39 7.17
CA GLY A 220 13.41 -4.68 5.96
C GLY A 220 12.14 -5.23 5.32
N ASN A 221 11.97 -6.54 5.28
CA ASN A 221 10.78 -7.17 4.68
C ASN A 221 9.53 -6.99 5.53
N THR A 222 9.64 -7.05 6.87
CA THR A 222 8.54 -6.70 7.77
C THR A 222 8.18 -5.22 7.69
N THR A 223 9.17 -4.33 7.60
CA THR A 223 8.90 -2.89 7.42
C THR A 223 8.22 -2.61 6.09
N LYS A 224 8.67 -3.22 4.98
CA LYS A 224 8.01 -3.11 3.66
C LYS A 224 6.55 -3.56 3.71
N ALA A 225 6.24 -4.62 4.46
CA ALA A 225 4.86 -5.09 4.58
C ALA A 225 3.98 -4.10 5.36
N THR A 226 4.45 -3.65 6.52
CA THR A 226 3.71 -2.71 7.37
C THR A 226 3.50 -1.34 6.72
N THR A 227 4.48 -0.85 5.95
CA THR A 227 4.39 0.42 5.19
C THR A 227 3.41 0.31 4.03
N LYS A 228 3.36 -0.83 3.33
CA LYS A 228 2.31 -1.12 2.33
C LYS A 228 0.93 -1.15 2.97
N GLY A 229 0.78 -1.80 4.13
CA GLY A 229 -0.47 -1.78 4.89
C GLY A 229 -0.93 -0.37 5.23
N PHE A 230 0.00 0.48 5.70
CA PHE A 230 -0.25 1.91 5.94
C PHE A 230 -0.68 2.64 4.66
N ALA A 231 0.03 2.45 3.54
CA ALA A 231 -0.27 3.09 2.27
C ALA A 231 -1.68 2.73 1.78
N ILE A 232 -2.02 1.44 1.81
CA ILE A 232 -3.32 0.90 1.35
C ILE A 232 -4.47 1.41 2.24
N ALA A 233 -4.30 1.44 3.55
CA ALA A 233 -5.35 1.94 4.44
C ALA A 233 -5.49 3.46 4.40
N GLY A 234 -4.37 4.19 4.24
CA GLY A 234 -4.39 5.63 3.98
C GLY A 234 -5.13 5.96 2.68
N ALA A 235 -4.99 5.11 1.66
CA ALA A 235 -5.78 5.19 0.44
C ALA A 235 -7.27 5.16 0.68
N ALA A 236 -7.75 4.22 1.51
CA ALA A 236 -9.17 4.04 1.74
C ALA A 236 -9.80 5.27 2.42
N LEU A 237 -9.14 5.80 3.46
CA LEU A 237 -9.59 7.01 4.14
C LEU A 237 -9.47 8.25 3.25
N GLY A 238 -8.36 8.41 2.54
CA GLY A 238 -8.15 9.52 1.61
C GLY A 238 -9.12 9.49 0.42
N ALA A 239 -9.41 8.31 -0.11
CA ALA A 239 -10.36 8.13 -1.20
C ALA A 239 -11.79 8.42 -0.77
N LEU A 240 -12.17 8.15 0.48
CA LEU A 240 -13.47 8.56 0.99
C LEU A 240 -13.58 10.09 1.10
N ALA A 241 -12.51 10.78 1.51
CA ALA A 241 -12.46 12.23 1.50
C ALA A 241 -12.56 12.79 0.07
N LEU A 242 -11.87 12.18 -0.91
CA LEU A 242 -12.01 12.54 -2.32
C LEU A 242 -13.41 12.29 -2.86
N PHE A 243 -14.03 11.17 -2.49
CA PHE A 243 -15.40 10.83 -2.87
C PHE A 243 -16.39 11.88 -2.34
N ALA A 244 -16.24 12.29 -1.08
CA ALA A 244 -17.04 13.36 -0.49
C ALA A 244 -16.82 14.71 -1.20
N ALA A 245 -15.56 15.07 -1.49
CA ALA A 245 -15.25 16.28 -2.26
C ALA A 245 -15.84 16.22 -3.69
N PHE A 246 -15.80 15.05 -4.33
CA PHE A 246 -16.40 14.83 -5.63
C PHE A 246 -17.92 15.01 -5.58
N ALA A 247 -18.61 14.43 -4.61
CA ALA A 247 -20.06 14.57 -4.47
C ALA A 247 -20.48 16.04 -4.34
N ASP A 248 -19.71 16.84 -3.59
CA ASP A 248 -19.93 18.28 -3.45
C ASP A 248 -19.72 19.03 -4.78
N VAL A 249 -18.57 18.84 -5.43
CA VAL A 249 -18.25 19.49 -6.73
C VAL A 249 -19.24 19.07 -7.82
N ALA A 250 -19.65 17.80 -7.82
CA ALA A 250 -20.63 17.24 -8.74
C ALA A 250 -22.08 17.66 -8.42
N LYS A 251 -22.31 18.42 -7.33
CA LYS A 251 -23.63 18.85 -6.85
C LYS A 251 -24.58 17.68 -6.62
N LEU A 252 -24.05 16.59 -6.06
CA LEU A 252 -24.79 15.38 -5.69
C LEU A 252 -25.02 15.37 -4.17
N PRO A 253 -26.14 15.93 -3.67
CA PRO A 253 -26.41 15.98 -2.23
C PRO A 253 -26.66 14.58 -1.63
N VAL A 254 -27.14 13.63 -2.44
CA VAL A 254 -27.40 12.25 -2.04
C VAL A 254 -26.97 11.31 -3.16
N VAL A 255 -26.18 10.30 -2.81
CA VAL A 255 -25.87 9.17 -3.69
C VAL A 255 -26.79 8.00 -3.30
N ASN A 256 -27.84 7.78 -4.08
CA ASN A 256 -28.86 6.77 -3.76
C ASN A 256 -28.53 5.42 -4.41
N LEU A 257 -28.28 4.39 -3.59
CA LEU A 257 -28.03 3.03 -4.10
C LEU A 257 -29.25 2.36 -4.75
N LEU A 258 -30.44 2.95 -4.63
CA LEU A 258 -31.63 2.50 -5.37
C LEU A 258 -31.71 3.08 -6.79
N ASP A 259 -30.85 4.04 -7.12
CA ASP A 259 -30.71 4.55 -8.49
C ASP A 259 -29.91 3.56 -9.35
N ALA A 260 -30.50 3.15 -10.48
CA ALA A 260 -29.88 2.22 -11.42
C ALA A 260 -28.52 2.72 -11.92
N SER A 261 -28.37 4.02 -12.17
CA SER A 261 -27.11 4.62 -12.64
C SER A 261 -26.00 4.44 -11.60
N VAL A 262 -26.32 4.66 -10.32
CA VAL A 262 -25.37 4.46 -9.21
C VAL A 262 -24.97 2.98 -9.10
N VAL A 263 -25.91 2.06 -9.21
CA VAL A 263 -25.63 0.61 -9.13
C VAL A 263 -24.77 0.13 -10.30
N ILE A 264 -25.06 0.58 -11.52
CA ILE A 264 -24.25 0.28 -12.71
C ILE A 264 -22.81 0.75 -12.49
N GLY A 265 -22.65 2.01 -12.07
CA GLY A 265 -21.36 2.56 -11.70
C GLY A 265 -20.63 1.72 -10.66
N LEU A 266 -21.32 1.38 -9.57
CA LEU A 266 -20.80 0.57 -8.46
C LEU A 266 -20.24 -0.76 -8.93
N LEU A 267 -21.00 -1.50 -9.76
CA LEU A 267 -20.57 -2.81 -10.25
C LEU A 267 -19.38 -2.72 -11.21
N ILE A 268 -19.36 -1.72 -12.11
CA ILE A 268 -18.20 -1.44 -12.97
C ILE A 268 -16.99 -1.12 -12.09
N GLY A 269 -17.18 -0.28 -11.07
CA GLY A 269 -16.12 0.15 -10.17
C GLY A 269 -15.55 -1.01 -9.37
N ALA A 270 -16.41 -1.88 -8.86
CA ALA A 270 -16.02 -3.06 -8.11
C ALA A 270 -15.20 -4.05 -8.97
N MET A 271 -15.48 -4.13 -10.28
CA MET A 271 -14.76 -4.97 -11.24
C MET A 271 -13.36 -4.44 -11.57
N LEU A 272 -13.17 -3.12 -11.63
CA LEU A 272 -11.92 -2.49 -12.11
C LEU A 272 -10.66 -3.01 -11.39
N PRO A 273 -10.61 -3.09 -10.05
CA PRO A 273 -9.46 -3.65 -9.33
C PRO A 273 -9.06 -5.06 -9.79
N PHE A 274 -10.03 -5.94 -10.06
CA PHE A 274 -9.75 -7.31 -10.47
C PHE A 274 -9.14 -7.38 -11.87
N ILE A 275 -9.69 -6.62 -12.82
CA ILE A 275 -9.18 -6.58 -14.19
C ILE A 275 -7.81 -5.92 -14.23
N PHE A 276 -7.63 -4.82 -13.50
CA PHE A 276 -6.35 -4.12 -13.35
C PHE A 276 -5.26 -5.05 -12.79
N SER A 277 -5.54 -5.75 -11.69
CA SER A 277 -4.61 -6.73 -11.11
C SER A 277 -4.31 -7.89 -12.06
N SER A 278 -5.29 -8.37 -12.83
CA SER A 278 -5.09 -9.43 -13.81
C SER A 278 -4.08 -9.03 -14.89
N PHE A 279 -4.17 -7.82 -15.43
CA PHE A 279 -3.21 -7.31 -16.41
C PHE A 279 -1.80 -7.20 -15.83
N LEU A 280 -1.66 -6.65 -14.62
CA LEU A 280 -0.37 -6.54 -13.95
C LEU A 280 0.27 -7.90 -13.66
N MET A 281 -0.51 -8.87 -13.19
CA MET A 281 -0.01 -10.22 -12.94
C MET A 281 0.45 -10.90 -14.22
N LYS A 282 -0.31 -10.76 -15.32
CA LYS A 282 0.09 -11.30 -16.64
C LYS A 282 1.36 -10.63 -17.15
N ALA A 283 1.50 -9.31 -16.97
CA ALA A 283 2.69 -8.57 -17.36
C ALA A 283 3.95 -9.10 -16.66
N VAL A 284 3.89 -9.24 -15.33
CA VAL A 284 5.00 -9.80 -14.55
C VAL A 284 5.29 -11.24 -14.97
N GLY A 285 4.26 -12.08 -15.15
CA GLY A 285 4.43 -13.47 -15.57
C GLY A 285 5.17 -13.61 -16.91
N LYS A 286 4.80 -12.80 -17.91
CA LYS A 286 5.49 -12.78 -19.21
C LYS A 286 6.95 -12.33 -19.06
N ALA A 287 7.20 -11.25 -18.31
CA ALA A 287 8.54 -10.70 -18.13
C ALA A 287 9.44 -11.68 -17.36
N ALA A 288 8.92 -12.29 -16.29
CA ALA A 288 9.63 -13.30 -15.50
C ALA A 288 9.97 -14.53 -16.34
N PHE A 289 9.05 -15.00 -17.20
CA PHE A 289 9.32 -16.11 -18.11
C PHE A 289 10.47 -15.79 -19.07
N ALA A 290 10.46 -14.60 -19.68
CA ALA A 290 11.54 -14.16 -20.56
C ALA A 290 12.90 -14.06 -19.84
N ILE A 291 12.93 -13.56 -18.59
CA ILE A 291 14.15 -13.53 -17.77
C ILE A 291 14.65 -14.95 -17.47
N VAL A 292 13.75 -15.88 -17.12
CA VAL A 292 14.13 -17.27 -16.84
C VAL A 292 14.72 -17.94 -18.08
N GLU A 293 14.12 -17.76 -19.25
CA GLU A 293 14.66 -18.28 -20.50
C GLU A 293 16.03 -17.70 -20.83
N GLU A 294 16.21 -16.39 -20.67
CA GLU A 294 17.50 -15.72 -20.89
C GLU A 294 18.58 -16.21 -19.92
N VAL A 295 18.29 -16.27 -18.62
CA VAL A 295 19.24 -16.76 -17.60
C VAL A 295 19.64 -18.22 -17.89
N ARG A 296 18.68 -19.08 -18.26
CA ARG A 296 18.95 -20.47 -18.68
C ARG A 296 19.79 -20.52 -19.94
N TRP A 297 19.52 -19.65 -20.89
CA TRP A 297 20.28 -19.56 -22.14
C TRP A 297 21.73 -19.19 -21.85
N GLN A 298 21.97 -18.17 -21.01
CA GLN A 298 23.33 -17.76 -20.63
C GLN A 298 24.10 -18.88 -19.93
N PHE A 299 23.49 -19.56 -18.95
CA PHE A 299 24.13 -20.68 -18.26
C PHE A 299 24.48 -21.85 -19.19
N LYS A 300 23.67 -22.08 -20.23
CA LYS A 300 23.90 -23.16 -21.20
C LYS A 300 24.97 -22.82 -22.25
N HIS A 301 25.04 -21.57 -22.70
CA HIS A 301 25.86 -21.18 -23.85
C HIS A 301 27.16 -20.45 -23.49
N ILE A 302 27.20 -19.72 -22.37
CA ILE A 302 28.40 -18.98 -21.95
C ILE A 302 29.35 -19.95 -21.21
N LYS A 303 30.40 -20.40 -21.92
CA LYS A 303 31.40 -21.32 -21.37
C LYS A 303 32.10 -20.70 -20.16
N GLY A 304 32.15 -21.44 -19.05
CA GLY A 304 32.81 -21.01 -17.83
C GLY A 304 31.96 -20.14 -16.89
N LEU A 305 30.71 -19.82 -17.25
CA LEU A 305 29.82 -19.01 -16.40
C LEU A 305 29.48 -19.71 -15.08
N MET A 306 29.00 -20.95 -15.14
CA MET A 306 28.71 -21.77 -13.94
C MET A 306 29.96 -22.02 -13.07
N ALA A 307 31.15 -21.98 -13.68
CA ALA A 307 32.42 -22.15 -12.98
C ALA A 307 32.97 -20.82 -12.41
N GLY A 308 32.25 -19.71 -12.57
CA GLY A 308 32.68 -18.37 -12.13
C GLY A 308 33.85 -17.78 -12.93
N LYS A 309 34.16 -18.33 -14.10
CA LYS A 309 35.31 -17.91 -14.94
C LYS A 309 34.94 -16.94 -16.05
N ALA A 310 33.64 -16.78 -16.34
CA ALA A 310 33.11 -15.84 -17.32
C ALA A 310 32.10 -14.90 -16.64
N LYS A 311 31.96 -13.68 -17.18
CA LYS A 311 30.95 -12.73 -16.72
C LYS A 311 29.62 -12.99 -17.45
N PRO A 312 28.47 -12.94 -16.74
CA PRO A 312 27.17 -12.98 -17.39
C PRO A 312 26.88 -11.66 -18.12
N ASP A 313 25.92 -11.71 -19.04
CA ASP A 313 25.38 -10.51 -19.67
C ASP A 313 24.23 -9.95 -18.83
N TYR A 314 24.57 -9.00 -17.95
CA TYR A 314 23.59 -8.30 -17.12
C TYR A 314 22.69 -7.38 -17.94
N ALA A 315 23.20 -6.81 -19.05
CA ALA A 315 22.48 -5.81 -19.83
C ALA A 315 21.25 -6.43 -20.49
N LYS A 316 21.33 -7.69 -20.92
CA LYS A 316 20.19 -8.39 -21.53
C LYS A 316 19.01 -8.56 -20.55
N CYS A 317 19.27 -8.94 -19.31
CA CYS A 317 18.22 -9.03 -18.29
C CYS A 317 17.61 -7.65 -17.97
N VAL A 318 18.42 -6.60 -17.93
CA VAL A 318 17.95 -5.22 -17.74
C VAL A 318 17.09 -4.76 -18.94
N GLU A 319 17.48 -5.08 -20.17
CA GLU A 319 16.72 -4.76 -21.38
C GLU A 319 15.34 -5.43 -21.38
N ILE A 320 15.27 -6.72 -21.07
CA ILE A 320 14.01 -7.49 -21.01
C ILE A 320 13.06 -6.89 -19.99
N SER A 321 13.54 -6.68 -18.76
CA SER A 321 12.72 -6.11 -17.68
C SER A 321 12.28 -4.68 -17.97
N THR A 322 13.16 -3.84 -18.55
CA THR A 322 12.83 -2.45 -18.90
C THR A 322 11.81 -2.37 -20.02
N GLY A 323 12.01 -3.12 -21.10
CA GLY A 323 11.09 -3.15 -22.24
C GLY A 323 9.70 -3.65 -21.85
N ALA A 324 9.64 -4.72 -21.04
CA ALA A 324 8.38 -5.25 -20.54
C ALA A 324 7.66 -4.26 -19.62
N ALA A 325 8.39 -3.62 -18.69
CA ALA A 325 7.80 -2.65 -17.77
C ALA A 325 7.20 -1.44 -18.51
N LEU A 326 7.90 -0.89 -19.50
CA LEU A 326 7.41 0.26 -20.28
C LEU A 326 6.21 -0.10 -21.14
N GLY A 327 6.22 -1.26 -21.79
CA GLY A 327 5.13 -1.68 -22.69
C GLY A 327 3.86 -2.10 -21.95
N GLU A 328 4.00 -2.94 -20.92
CA GLU A 328 2.86 -3.57 -20.27
C GLU A 328 2.12 -2.63 -19.29
N LEU A 329 2.74 -1.52 -18.84
CA LEU A 329 2.10 -0.53 -17.97
C LEU A 329 1.10 0.37 -18.70
N LEU A 330 1.15 0.44 -20.03
CA LEU A 330 0.27 1.31 -20.82
C LEU A 330 -1.21 0.96 -20.61
N VAL A 331 -1.57 -0.32 -20.69
CA VAL A 331 -2.96 -0.78 -20.60
C VAL A 331 -3.55 -0.51 -19.20
N PRO A 332 -2.91 -0.92 -18.08
CA PRO A 332 -3.39 -0.56 -16.74
C PRO A 332 -3.53 0.96 -16.54
N GLY A 333 -2.59 1.76 -17.05
CA GLY A 333 -2.66 3.22 -16.97
C GLY A 333 -3.85 3.80 -17.73
N LEU A 334 -4.11 3.31 -18.95
CA LEU A 334 -5.28 3.71 -19.74
C LEU A 334 -6.59 3.32 -19.05
N ILE A 335 -6.66 2.12 -18.44
CA ILE A 335 -7.85 1.70 -17.68
C ILE A 335 -8.11 2.68 -16.54
N ALA A 336 -7.09 3.03 -15.75
CA ALA A 336 -7.26 3.93 -14.60
C ALA A 336 -7.76 5.33 -15.01
N VAL A 337 -7.25 5.89 -16.11
CA VAL A 337 -7.60 7.26 -16.56
C VAL A 337 -8.91 7.29 -17.35
N LEU A 338 -9.12 6.35 -18.27
CA LEU A 338 -10.28 6.39 -19.17
C LEU A 338 -11.57 5.92 -18.50
N SER A 339 -11.50 4.99 -17.53
CA SER A 339 -12.71 4.46 -16.88
C SER A 339 -13.62 5.53 -16.25
N PRO A 340 -13.13 6.45 -15.40
CA PRO A 340 -13.99 7.51 -14.85
C PRO A 340 -14.52 8.47 -15.92
N LEU A 341 -13.74 8.74 -16.97
CA LEU A 341 -14.16 9.62 -18.07
C LEU A 341 -15.28 8.96 -18.89
N VAL A 342 -15.12 7.70 -19.28
CA VAL A 342 -16.11 6.95 -20.04
C VAL A 342 -17.39 6.81 -19.24
N VAL A 343 -17.31 6.42 -17.96
CA VAL A 343 -18.51 6.26 -17.12
C VAL A 343 -19.19 7.61 -16.88
N GLY A 344 -18.43 8.68 -16.60
CA GLY A 344 -18.99 10.01 -16.40
C GLY A 344 -19.66 10.59 -17.64
N VAL A 345 -19.07 10.40 -18.83
CA VAL A 345 -19.65 10.87 -20.10
C VAL A 345 -20.88 10.04 -20.48
N LEU A 346 -20.83 8.72 -20.37
CA LEU A 346 -21.92 7.85 -20.81
C LEU A 346 -23.11 7.85 -19.83
N PHE A 347 -22.84 7.75 -18.53
CA PHE A 347 -23.86 7.48 -17.50
C PHE A 347 -24.02 8.62 -16.48
N GLY A 348 -23.25 9.70 -16.60
CA GLY A 348 -23.39 10.89 -15.75
C GLY A 348 -22.73 10.79 -14.37
N ALA A 349 -22.89 11.86 -13.59
CA ALA A 349 -22.21 12.04 -12.31
C ALA A 349 -22.65 11.03 -11.24
N ALA A 350 -23.92 10.61 -11.24
CA ALA A 350 -24.44 9.62 -10.29
C ALA A 350 -23.80 8.24 -10.47
N ALA A 351 -23.68 7.78 -11.73
CA ALA A 351 -22.95 6.56 -12.04
C ALA A 351 -21.46 6.67 -11.71
N LEU A 352 -20.86 7.83 -11.96
CA LEU A 352 -19.48 8.08 -11.57
C LEU A 352 -19.30 7.99 -10.04
N ALA A 353 -20.23 8.53 -9.24
CA ALA A 353 -20.22 8.35 -7.78
C ALA A 353 -20.26 6.86 -7.40
N GLY A 354 -21.12 6.08 -8.06
CA GLY A 354 -21.15 4.62 -7.91
C GLY A 354 -19.80 3.97 -8.22
N LEU A 355 -19.18 4.33 -9.34
CA LEU A 355 -17.85 3.84 -9.75
C LEU A 355 -16.80 4.06 -8.65
N LEU A 356 -16.73 5.28 -8.12
CA LEU A 356 -15.79 5.64 -7.06
C LEU A 356 -15.99 4.77 -5.81
N ALA A 357 -17.24 4.64 -5.36
CA ALA A 357 -17.58 3.78 -4.22
C ALA A 357 -17.20 2.32 -4.45
N GLY A 358 -17.46 1.79 -5.65
CA GLY A 358 -17.14 0.41 -6.02
C GLY A 358 -15.64 0.14 -6.05
N VAL A 359 -14.86 1.05 -6.65
CA VAL A 359 -13.40 0.96 -6.72
C VAL A 359 -12.78 1.01 -5.32
N ILE A 360 -13.29 1.88 -4.43
CA ILE A 360 -12.81 1.96 -3.05
C ILE A 360 -13.09 0.66 -2.30
N ALA A 361 -14.34 0.17 -2.35
CA ALA A 361 -14.77 -0.99 -1.58
C ALA A 361 -14.06 -2.28 -1.98
N SER A 362 -13.99 -2.60 -3.28
CA SER A 362 -13.32 -3.82 -3.73
C SER A 362 -11.80 -3.66 -3.81
N GLY A 363 -11.32 -2.48 -4.21
CA GLY A 363 -9.90 -2.21 -4.40
C GLY A 363 -9.11 -2.28 -3.09
N PHE A 364 -9.64 -1.72 -2.00
CA PHE A 364 -8.98 -1.80 -0.70
C PHE A 364 -8.84 -3.25 -0.21
N LEU A 365 -9.93 -4.03 -0.25
CA LEU A 365 -9.91 -5.43 0.18
C LEU A 365 -8.94 -6.27 -0.67
N LEU A 366 -8.97 -6.08 -2.00
CA LEU A 366 -8.08 -6.80 -2.91
C LEU A 366 -6.62 -6.39 -2.72
N ALA A 367 -6.33 -5.11 -2.48
CA ALA A 367 -4.99 -4.61 -2.19
C ALA A 367 -4.41 -5.24 -0.93
N VAL A 368 -5.19 -5.24 0.17
CA VAL A 368 -4.78 -5.86 1.44
C VAL A 368 -4.56 -7.36 1.26
N PHE A 369 -5.49 -8.06 0.61
CA PHE A 369 -5.38 -9.48 0.33
C PHE A 369 -4.07 -9.78 -0.41
N MET A 370 -3.81 -9.10 -1.54
CA MET A 370 -2.63 -9.38 -2.36
C MET A 370 -1.33 -9.04 -1.63
N ALA A 371 -1.26 -7.86 -0.99
CA ALA A 371 -0.07 -7.42 -0.28
C ALA A 371 0.30 -8.36 0.88
N ASN A 372 -0.68 -8.72 1.71
CA ASN A 372 -0.43 -9.56 2.88
C ASN A 372 -0.18 -11.01 2.49
N THR A 373 -0.93 -11.59 1.55
CA THR A 373 -0.68 -12.95 1.07
C THR A 373 0.75 -13.10 0.55
N GLY A 374 1.22 -12.17 -0.30
CA GLY A 374 2.59 -12.24 -0.81
C GLY A 374 3.65 -12.04 0.27
N ALA A 375 3.43 -11.13 1.22
CA ALA A 375 4.34 -10.93 2.36
C ALA A 375 4.39 -12.16 3.29
N THR A 376 3.26 -12.82 3.53
CA THR A 376 3.19 -14.04 4.34
C THR A 376 3.94 -15.19 3.65
N TRP A 377 3.84 -15.37 2.33
CA TRP A 377 4.63 -16.39 1.61
C TRP A 377 6.14 -16.14 1.68
N ASP A 378 6.57 -14.89 1.49
CA ASP A 378 7.99 -14.53 1.59
C ASP A 378 8.55 -14.82 2.99
N ASN A 379 7.83 -14.38 4.02
CA ASN A 379 8.26 -14.58 5.40
C ASN A 379 8.14 -16.05 5.84
N ALA A 380 7.24 -16.84 5.25
CA ALA A 380 7.20 -18.29 5.45
C ALA A 380 8.42 -18.98 4.83
N LYS A 381 8.84 -18.59 3.62
CA LYS A 381 10.10 -19.02 3.00
C LYS A 381 11.28 -18.65 3.89
N LYS A 382 11.38 -17.41 4.35
CA LYS A 382 12.46 -16.93 5.23
C LYS A 382 12.49 -17.67 6.58
N TYR A 383 11.33 -18.03 7.13
CA TYR A 383 11.23 -18.84 8.34
C TYR A 383 11.88 -20.22 8.15
N ILE A 384 11.61 -20.88 7.02
CA ILE A 384 12.24 -22.15 6.66
C ILE A 384 13.74 -21.97 6.40
N GLU A 385 14.15 -20.89 5.72
CA GLU A 385 15.56 -20.57 5.50
C GLU A 385 16.35 -20.38 6.80
N GLY A 386 15.67 -20.01 7.88
CA GLY A 386 16.23 -19.90 9.24
C GLY A 386 16.56 -21.25 9.91
N GLY A 387 16.32 -22.38 9.27
CA GLY A 387 16.67 -23.72 9.75
C GLY A 387 15.47 -24.60 10.12
N GLU A 388 14.26 -24.05 10.08
CA GLU A 388 13.04 -24.78 10.36
C GLU A 388 12.68 -25.72 9.20
N PHE A 389 12.02 -26.84 9.51
CA PHE A 389 11.53 -27.81 8.52
C PHE A 389 12.58 -28.31 7.50
N GLY A 390 13.85 -28.36 7.91
CA GLY A 390 14.96 -28.89 7.10
C GLY A 390 15.78 -27.80 6.39
N GLY A 391 15.46 -26.52 6.54
CA GLY A 391 16.31 -25.44 6.06
C GLY A 391 16.33 -25.28 4.55
N LYS A 392 17.30 -24.47 4.07
CA LYS A 392 17.54 -24.22 2.64
C LYS A 392 17.78 -25.52 1.88
N GLY A 393 17.12 -25.67 0.73
CA GLY A 393 17.25 -26.83 -0.17
C GLY A 393 16.34 -28.01 0.15
N SER A 394 15.65 -27.99 1.29
CA SER A 394 14.64 -28.99 1.64
C SER A 394 13.43 -28.93 0.70
N GLU A 395 12.62 -29.99 0.67
CA GLU A 395 11.37 -29.99 -0.12
C GLU A 395 10.38 -28.93 0.39
N ALA A 396 10.34 -28.68 1.70
CA ALA A 396 9.55 -27.61 2.28
C ALA A 396 10.05 -26.22 1.81
N HIS A 397 11.36 -26.03 1.72
CA HIS A 397 11.94 -24.77 1.20
C HIS A 397 11.57 -24.56 -0.27
N LYS A 398 11.71 -25.58 -1.11
CA LYS A 398 11.30 -25.50 -2.53
C LYS A 398 9.81 -25.16 -2.67
N ALA A 399 8.95 -25.77 -1.86
CA ALA A 399 7.52 -25.45 -1.84
C ALA A 399 7.25 -23.99 -1.43
N ALA A 400 7.94 -23.49 -0.41
CA ALA A 400 7.81 -22.10 0.02
C ALA A 400 8.38 -21.09 -0.98
N VAL A 401 9.44 -21.45 -1.72
CA VAL A 401 9.95 -20.64 -2.85
C VAL A 401 8.89 -20.50 -3.94
N VAL A 402 8.14 -21.56 -4.25
CA VAL A 402 7.01 -21.45 -5.21
C VAL A 402 5.96 -20.47 -4.69
N GLY A 403 5.58 -20.56 -3.41
CA GLY A 403 4.66 -19.61 -2.79
C GLY A 403 5.13 -18.16 -2.90
N ASP A 404 6.39 -17.90 -2.57
CA ASP A 404 6.99 -16.57 -2.67
C ASP A 404 7.02 -16.03 -4.10
N THR A 405 7.39 -16.86 -5.08
CA THR A 405 7.38 -16.43 -6.51
C THR A 405 5.99 -16.10 -7.05
N VAL A 406 4.93 -16.72 -6.49
CA VAL A 406 3.54 -16.32 -6.76
C VAL A 406 3.20 -15.03 -6.00
N GLY A 407 3.76 -14.87 -4.81
CA GLY A 407 3.62 -13.70 -3.95
C GLY A 407 4.29 -12.42 -4.45
N ASP A 408 5.37 -12.51 -5.23
CA ASP A 408 6.09 -11.34 -5.76
C ASP A 408 5.20 -10.41 -6.61
N PRO A 409 4.50 -10.88 -7.66
CA PRO A 409 3.57 -10.01 -8.39
C PRO A 409 2.41 -9.52 -7.52
N PHE A 410 2.02 -10.28 -6.50
CA PHE A 410 0.97 -9.89 -5.56
C PHE A 410 1.40 -8.70 -4.69
N LYS A 411 2.55 -8.81 -4.01
CA LYS A 411 2.99 -7.86 -2.99
C LYS A 411 3.77 -6.68 -3.55
N ASP A 412 4.39 -6.80 -4.72
CA ASP A 412 5.29 -5.77 -5.27
C ASP A 412 4.79 -5.12 -6.57
N THR A 413 3.74 -5.67 -7.19
CA THR A 413 3.16 -5.08 -8.40
C THR A 413 1.66 -4.80 -8.25
N ALA A 414 0.82 -5.84 -8.23
CA ALA A 414 -0.63 -5.67 -8.30
C ALA A 414 -1.22 -5.08 -7.01
N GLY A 415 -0.91 -5.65 -5.85
CA GLY A 415 -1.45 -5.21 -4.56
C GLY A 415 -1.19 -3.73 -4.26
N PRO A 416 0.07 -3.25 -4.27
CA PRO A 416 0.37 -1.84 -4.08
C PRO A 416 -0.20 -0.94 -5.18
N ALA A 417 -0.22 -1.37 -6.44
CA ALA A 417 -0.72 -0.53 -7.54
C ALA A 417 -2.24 -0.27 -7.46
N LEU A 418 -2.99 -1.12 -6.75
CA LEU A 418 -4.42 -0.87 -6.49
C LEU A 418 -4.65 0.40 -5.64
N ASN A 419 -3.72 0.75 -4.74
CA ASN A 419 -3.76 2.03 -4.04
C ASN A 419 -3.78 3.20 -5.03
N SER A 420 -2.83 3.19 -5.96
CA SER A 420 -2.73 4.22 -7.01
C SER A 420 -3.95 4.21 -7.94
N LEU A 421 -4.48 3.03 -8.31
CA LEU A 421 -5.72 2.92 -9.09
C LEU A 421 -6.88 3.66 -8.41
N ILE A 422 -7.11 3.39 -7.11
CA ILE A 422 -8.19 4.02 -6.35
C ILE A 422 -8.04 5.55 -6.39
N LYS A 423 -6.84 6.07 -6.14
CA LYS A 423 -6.59 7.52 -6.11
C LYS A 423 -6.68 8.18 -7.47
N VAL A 424 -6.12 7.57 -8.51
CA VAL A 424 -6.15 8.12 -9.88
C VAL A 424 -7.59 8.19 -10.38
N VAL A 425 -8.38 7.13 -10.20
CA VAL A 425 -9.79 7.11 -10.64
C VAL A 425 -10.58 8.22 -9.91
N ASN A 426 -10.41 8.36 -8.59
CA ASN A 426 -11.05 9.42 -7.80
C ASN A 426 -10.58 10.83 -8.22
N THR A 427 -9.28 11.02 -8.42
CA THR A 427 -8.70 12.34 -8.76
C THR A 427 -9.13 12.77 -10.16
N VAL A 428 -9.11 11.86 -11.15
CA VAL A 428 -9.60 12.15 -12.50
C VAL A 428 -11.09 12.49 -12.46
N ALA A 429 -11.90 11.71 -11.73
CA ALA A 429 -13.32 12.00 -11.57
C ALA A 429 -13.57 13.40 -10.97
N LEU A 430 -12.82 13.76 -9.93
CA LEU A 430 -12.90 15.08 -9.26
C LEU A 430 -12.50 16.23 -10.18
N VAL A 431 -11.35 16.12 -10.86
CA VAL A 431 -10.82 17.17 -11.75
C VAL A 431 -11.75 17.42 -12.92
N PHE A 432 -12.31 16.35 -13.50
CA PHE A 432 -13.20 16.46 -14.65
C PHE A 432 -14.67 16.63 -14.27
N ALA A 433 -15.05 16.59 -12.98
CA ALA A 433 -16.45 16.69 -12.56
C ALA A 433 -17.20 17.90 -13.18
N PRO A 434 -16.65 19.14 -13.20
CA PRO A 434 -17.34 20.27 -13.84
C PRO A 434 -17.58 20.08 -15.34
N ALA A 435 -16.62 19.46 -16.05
CA ALA A 435 -16.75 19.18 -17.47
C ALA A 435 -17.75 18.05 -17.73
N LEU A 436 -17.72 16.99 -16.93
CA LEU A 436 -18.64 15.85 -17.04
C LEU A 436 -20.08 16.29 -16.79
N LEU A 437 -20.32 17.21 -15.85
CA LEU A 437 -21.64 17.80 -15.64
C LEU A 437 -22.16 18.56 -16.87
N ALA A 438 -21.28 19.13 -17.69
CA ALA A 438 -21.67 19.88 -18.90
C ALA A 438 -21.89 18.99 -20.13
N PHE A 439 -21.20 17.84 -20.21
CA PHE A 439 -21.13 17.02 -21.44
C PHE A 439 -21.65 15.58 -21.30
N ALA A 440 -22.26 15.22 -20.15
CA ALA A 440 -22.81 13.87 -19.95
C ALA A 440 -23.99 13.57 -20.90
N LEU A 441 -23.97 12.35 -21.47
CA LEU A 441 -25.01 11.83 -22.36
C LEU A 441 -26.21 11.23 -21.61
N ASN A 442 -26.03 10.82 -20.35
CA ASN A 442 -27.05 10.22 -19.48
C ASN A 442 -27.87 9.12 -20.18
N LEU A 443 -27.19 8.03 -20.56
CA LEU A 443 -27.79 6.92 -21.29
C LEU A 443 -28.79 6.07 -20.48
N VAL A 444 -28.96 6.35 -19.18
CA VAL A 444 -29.87 5.64 -18.25
C VAL A 444 -30.67 6.66 -17.46
#